data_AF-A0A3N5B1N4-F1
#
_entry.id   AF-A0A3N5B1N4-F1
#
_cell.length_a   1.000
_cell.length_b   1.000
_cell.length_c   1.000
_cell.angle_alpha   90.00
_cell.angle_beta   90.00
_cell.angle_gamma   90.00
#
_symmetry.space_group_name_H-M   'P 1'
#
loop_
_entity.id
_entity.type
_entity.pdbx_description
1 polymer ?
#
loop_
_entity_poly.entity_id
_entity_poly.type
_entity_poly.pdbx_seq_one_letter_code
_entity_poly.pdbx_strand_id
1 'polypeptide(L)'
;MKRFECSVAELGDLESLARAVPDNLQRELELLSRELEELKAALLRYAARDRKNVLARAVGELSPEQQTVLALRYQEGLTPEEAAAALGVPGEAIRRDERSALANLTQSVNQSQKEG
;
A
#
# COMPACT_ATOMS: atom_id res chain seq x y z
N MET A 1 -39.56 42.44 -10.47
CA MET A 1 -39.02 41.06 -10.34
C MET A 1 -39.31 40.31 -11.64
N LYS A 2 -38.34 40.22 -12.56
CA LYS A 2 -38.45 39.40 -13.79
C LYS A 2 -37.74 38.07 -13.53
N ARG A 3 -38.46 36.96 -13.63
CA ARG A 3 -37.89 35.61 -13.54
C ARG A 3 -37.17 35.30 -14.86
N PHE A 4 -35.90 34.89 -14.78
CA PHE A 4 -35.18 34.29 -15.90
C PHE A 4 -35.62 32.83 -16.01
N GLU A 5 -36.68 32.59 -16.77
CA GLU A 5 -37.00 31.25 -17.28
C GLU A 5 -36.11 31.02 -18.51
N CYS A 6 -34.87 30.59 -18.27
CA CYS A 6 -33.98 30.14 -19.33
C CYS A 6 -34.48 28.74 -19.76
N SER A 7 -35.02 28.67 -20.98
CA SER A 7 -35.64 27.48 -21.55
C SER A 7 -34.59 26.39 -21.78
N VAL A 8 -34.91 25.15 -21.38
CA VAL A 8 -34.10 23.94 -21.64
C VAL A 8 -33.84 23.72 -23.14
N ALA A 9 -34.55 24.42 -24.04
CA ALA A 9 -34.32 24.42 -25.48
C ALA A 9 -33.00 25.13 -25.91
N GLU A 10 -32.39 25.97 -25.06
CA GLU A 10 -31.08 26.59 -25.33
C GLU A 10 -29.90 25.69 -24.90
N LEU A 11 -30.17 24.50 -24.34
CA LEU A 11 -29.17 23.48 -24.02
C LEU A 11 -28.97 22.44 -25.14
N GLY A 12 -29.51 22.68 -26.35
CA GLY A 12 -28.95 22.07 -27.55
C GLY A 12 -27.70 22.88 -27.90
N ASP A 13 -26.49 22.48 -27.52
CA ASP A 13 -25.85 21.30 -28.06
C ASP A 13 -24.58 21.00 -27.23
N LEU A 14 -24.76 20.64 -25.95
CA LEU A 14 -23.62 20.26 -25.09
C LEU A 14 -22.85 19.06 -25.67
N GLU A 15 -23.52 18.20 -26.46
CA GLU A 15 -22.88 17.11 -27.20
C GLU A 15 -22.03 17.61 -28.38
N SER A 16 -22.42 18.63 -29.14
CA SER A 16 -21.55 19.21 -30.18
C SER A 16 -20.40 20.05 -29.61
N LEU A 17 -20.59 20.70 -28.45
CA LEU A 17 -19.50 21.33 -27.70
C LEU A 17 -18.50 20.29 -27.18
N ALA A 18 -18.96 19.11 -26.76
CA ALA A 18 -18.11 17.98 -26.37
C ALA A 18 -17.41 17.29 -27.56
N ARG A 19 -17.99 17.34 -28.78
CA ARG A 19 -17.38 16.78 -30.00
C ARG A 19 -16.26 17.61 -30.59
N ALA A 20 -16.15 18.89 -30.23
CA ALA A 20 -15.14 19.80 -30.75
C ALA A 20 -14.14 20.20 -29.66
N VAL A 21 -13.59 19.24 -28.92
CA VAL A 21 -12.34 19.50 -28.19
C VAL A 21 -11.26 19.67 -29.26
N PRO A 22 -10.71 20.88 -29.47
CA PRO A 22 -9.71 21.10 -30.50
C PRO A 22 -8.47 20.24 -30.22
N ASP A 23 -7.83 19.74 -31.28
CA ASP A 23 -6.74 18.75 -31.21
C ASP A 23 -5.59 19.16 -30.29
N ASN A 24 -5.37 20.46 -30.11
CA ASN A 24 -4.37 20.98 -29.17
C ASN A 24 -4.74 20.66 -27.71
N LEU A 25 -6.00 20.78 -27.34
CA LEU A 25 -6.48 20.41 -26.00
C LEU A 25 -6.50 18.88 -25.81
N GLN A 26 -6.76 18.10 -26.86
CA GLN A 26 -6.65 16.63 -26.78
C GLN A 26 -5.20 16.20 -26.50
N ARG A 27 -4.22 16.79 -27.19
CA ARG A 27 -2.79 16.53 -26.94
C ARG A 27 -2.36 16.96 -25.54
N GLU A 28 -2.81 18.12 -25.07
CA GLU A 28 -2.52 18.57 -23.70
C GLU A 28 -3.12 17.62 -22.66
N LEU A 29 -4.35 17.15 -22.86
CA LEU A 29 -4.99 16.16 -21.99
C LEU A 29 -4.25 14.82 -21.99
N GLU A 30 -3.75 14.36 -23.14
CA GLU A 30 -2.94 13.14 -23.22
C GLU A 30 -1.61 13.28 -22.47
N LEU A 31 -0.94 14.43 -22.62
CA LEU A 31 0.29 14.73 -21.89
C LEU A 31 0.04 14.77 -20.38
N LEU A 32 -0.98 15.50 -19.93
CA LEU A 32 -1.35 15.59 -18.52
C LEU A 32 -1.75 14.21 -17.96
N SER A 33 -2.48 13.41 -18.74
CA SER A 33 -2.86 12.05 -18.32
C SER A 33 -1.63 11.16 -18.14
N ARG A 34 -0.63 11.28 -19.02
CA ARG A 34 0.64 10.57 -18.89
C ARG A 34 1.42 11.03 -17.65
N GLU A 35 1.51 12.33 -17.43
CA GLU A 35 2.17 12.90 -16.24
C GLU A 35 1.51 12.41 -14.94
N LEU A 36 0.17 12.36 -14.91
CA LEU A 36 -0.58 11.82 -13.77
C LEU A 36 -0.27 10.35 -13.50
N GLU A 37 -0.20 9.51 -14.54
CA GLU A 37 0.16 8.10 -14.37
C GLU A 37 1.61 7.92 -13.91
N GLU A 38 2.55 8.74 -14.40
CA GLU A 38 3.94 8.74 -13.94
C GLU A 38 4.05 9.16 -12.46
N LEU A 39 3.31 10.19 -12.05
CA LEU A 39 3.27 10.67 -10.67
C LEU A 39 2.64 9.64 -9.72
N LYS A 40 1.57 8.98 -10.16
CA LYS A 40 0.95 7.86 -9.45
C LYS A 40 1.91 6.68 -9.28
N ALA A 41 2.63 6.30 -10.33
CA ALA A 41 3.65 5.25 -10.24
C ALA A 41 4.78 5.63 -9.27
N ALA A 42 5.22 6.89 -9.27
CA ALA A 42 6.20 7.39 -8.31
C ALA A 42 5.67 7.33 -6.87
N LEU A 43 4.42 7.75 -6.63
CA LEU A 43 3.79 7.72 -5.32
C LEU A 43 3.61 6.29 -4.80
N LEU A 44 3.22 5.35 -5.66
CA LEU A 44 3.13 3.93 -5.31
C LEU A 44 4.50 3.34 -4.95
N ARG A 45 5.56 3.68 -5.68
CA ARG A 45 6.94 3.27 -5.35
C ARG A 45 7.39 3.86 -4.02
N TYR A 46 7.07 5.12 -3.75
CA TYR A 46 7.37 5.77 -2.48
C TYR A 46 6.65 5.07 -1.32
N ALA A 47 5.34 4.85 -1.44
CA ALA A 47 4.55 4.14 -0.42
C ALA A 47 5.05 2.71 -0.19
N ALA A 48 5.45 1.99 -1.24
CA ALA A 48 6.03 0.65 -1.11
C ALA A 48 7.38 0.68 -0.37
N ARG A 49 8.25 1.64 -0.70
CA ARG A 49 9.54 1.82 -0.02
C ARG A 49 9.35 2.18 1.45
N ASP A 50 8.41 3.05 1.74
CA ASP A 50 8.12 3.47 3.11
C ASP A 50 7.57 2.32 3.95
N ARG A 51 6.61 1.54 3.42
CA ARG A 51 6.14 0.30 4.05
C ARG A 51 7.27 -0.70 4.30
N LYS A 52 8.19 -0.86 3.34
CA LYS A 52 9.35 -1.74 3.50
C LYS A 52 10.25 -1.26 4.64
N ASN A 53 10.49 0.05 4.76
CA ASN A 53 11.29 0.63 5.83
C ASN A 53 10.61 0.47 7.20
N VAL A 54 9.30 0.71 7.29
CA VAL A 54 8.50 0.52 8.51
C VAL A 54 8.59 -0.95 8.96
N LEU A 55 8.38 -1.90 8.05
CA LEU A 55 8.48 -3.32 8.38
C LEU A 55 9.90 -3.71 8.79
N ALA A 56 10.93 -3.22 8.10
CA ALA A 56 12.32 -3.52 8.44
C ALA A 56 12.69 -3.01 9.85
N ARG A 57 12.21 -1.82 10.23
CA ARG A 57 12.38 -1.29 11.59
C ARG A 57 11.65 -2.16 12.62
N ALA A 58 10.38 -2.48 12.37
CA ALA A 58 9.58 -3.32 13.27
C ALA A 58 10.20 -4.71 13.47
N VAL A 59 10.77 -5.32 12.42
CA VAL A 59 11.52 -6.58 12.54
C VAL A 59 12.80 -6.40 13.37
N GLY A 60 13.51 -5.28 13.22
CA GLY A 60 14.70 -4.97 13.99
C GLY A 60 14.45 -4.75 15.49
N GLU A 61 13.21 -4.45 15.90
CA GLU A 61 12.79 -4.30 17.29
C GLU A 61 12.43 -5.64 17.98
N LEU A 62 12.27 -6.72 17.21
CA LEU A 62 11.99 -8.05 17.75
C LEU A 62 13.21 -8.61 18.48
N SER A 63 12.98 -9.53 19.43
CA SER A 63 14.09 -10.25 20.05
C SER A 63 14.84 -11.12 19.02
N PRO A 64 16.13 -11.43 19.23
CA PRO A 64 16.88 -12.29 18.31
C PRO A 64 16.22 -13.66 18.07
N GLU A 65 15.58 -14.23 19.09
CA GLU A 65 14.84 -15.49 18.99
C GLU A 65 13.62 -15.34 18.07
N GLN A 66 12.85 -14.26 18.25
CA GLN A 66 11.69 -13.95 17.41
C GLN A 66 12.10 -13.72 15.95
N GLN A 67 13.20 -12.98 15.72
CA GLN A 67 13.73 -12.76 14.37
C GLN A 67 14.12 -14.09 13.71
N THR A 68 14.78 -14.98 14.47
CA THR A 68 15.19 -16.31 13.99
C THR A 68 13.98 -17.17 13.63
N VAL A 69 12.96 -17.20 14.50
CA VAL A 69 11.71 -17.93 14.24
C VAL A 69 11.05 -17.41 12.97
N LEU A 70 10.93 -16.10 12.78
CA LEU A 70 10.33 -15.53 11.57
C LEU A 70 11.14 -15.84 10.31
N ALA A 71 12.47 -15.80 10.38
CA ALA A 71 13.32 -16.17 9.24
C ALA A 71 13.08 -17.62 8.81
N LEU A 72 13.12 -18.57 9.75
CA LEU A 72 12.86 -19.99 9.45
C LEU A 72 11.45 -20.23 8.91
N ARG A 73 10.44 -19.55 9.47
CA ARG A 73 9.03 -19.77 9.10
C ARG A 73 8.65 -19.13 7.77
N TYR A 74 9.14 -17.94 7.48
CA TYR A 74 8.68 -17.13 6.34
C TYR A 74 9.71 -16.95 5.23
N GLN A 75 11.01 -17.02 5.52
CA GLN A 75 12.05 -16.97 4.48
C GLN A 75 12.40 -18.38 3.99
N GLU A 76 12.58 -19.32 4.92
CA GLU A 76 12.94 -20.70 4.58
C GLU A 76 11.72 -21.62 4.39
N GLY A 77 10.52 -21.18 4.80
CA GLY A 77 9.28 -21.93 4.60
C GLY A 77 9.14 -23.17 5.48
N LEU A 78 9.89 -23.28 6.58
CA LEU A 78 9.83 -24.43 7.48
C LEU A 78 8.52 -24.46 8.27
N THR A 79 8.01 -25.64 8.54
CA THR A 79 6.93 -25.89 9.51
C THR A 79 7.37 -25.57 10.94
N PRO A 80 6.44 -25.38 11.90
CA PRO A 80 6.82 -25.15 13.30
C PRO A 80 7.66 -26.30 13.86
N GLU A 81 7.37 -27.54 13.45
CA GLU A 81 8.08 -28.75 13.86
C GLU A 81 9.50 -28.81 13.28
N GLU A 82 9.69 -28.44 12.01
CA GLU A 82 11.02 -28.37 11.39
C GLU A 82 11.88 -27.25 12.00
N ALA A 83 11.29 -26.07 12.25
CA ALA A 83 11.97 -24.98 12.93
C ALA A 83 12.36 -25.36 14.38
N ALA A 84 11.47 -26.07 15.08
CA ALA A 84 11.73 -26.61 16.41
C ALA A 84 12.90 -27.59 16.42
N ALA A 85 12.92 -28.51 15.45
CA ALA A 85 14.02 -29.46 15.27
C ALA A 85 15.35 -28.74 14.94
N ALA A 86 15.32 -27.71 14.08
CA ALA A 86 16.50 -26.93 13.72
C ALA A 86 17.08 -26.15 14.91
N LEU A 87 16.23 -25.66 15.82
CA LEU A 87 16.63 -24.87 16.98
C LEU A 87 16.83 -25.68 18.27
N GLY A 88 16.49 -26.97 18.27
CA GLY A 88 16.58 -27.83 19.45
C GLY A 88 15.62 -27.43 20.57
N VAL A 89 14.46 -26.85 20.23
CA VAL A 89 13.43 -26.40 21.18
C VAL A 89 12.09 -27.10 20.95
N PRO A 90 11.16 -27.11 21.93
CA PRO A 90 9.83 -27.67 21.70
C PRO A 90 9.03 -26.87 20.66
N GLY A 91 8.24 -27.56 19.82
CA GLY A 91 7.38 -26.91 18.82
C GLY A 91 6.35 -25.94 19.40
N GLU A 92 5.91 -26.14 20.64
CA GLU A 92 5.05 -25.17 21.34
C GLU A 92 5.77 -23.84 21.62
N ALA A 93 7.08 -23.87 21.91
CA ALA A 93 7.87 -22.67 22.08
C ALA A 93 7.93 -21.87 20.77
N ILE A 94 8.17 -22.54 19.64
CA ILE A 94 8.15 -21.92 18.30
C ILE A 94 6.79 -21.26 18.04
N ARG A 95 5.69 -21.96 18.26
CA ARG A 95 4.34 -21.39 18.04
C ARG A 95 4.05 -20.20 18.93
N ARG A 96 4.49 -20.25 20.19
CA ARG A 96 4.34 -19.13 21.14
C ARG A 96 5.15 -17.92 20.67
N ASP A 97 6.40 -18.14 20.31
CA ASP A 97 7.32 -17.07 19.93
C ASP A 97 6.93 -16.48 18.56
N GLU A 98 6.47 -17.30 17.60
CA GLU A 98 5.86 -16.86 16.34
C GLU A 98 4.65 -15.96 16.60
N ARG A 99 3.71 -16.40 17.45
CA ARG A 99 2.52 -15.61 17.79
C ARG A 99 2.89 -14.28 18.44
N SER A 100 3.85 -14.29 19.37
CA SER A 100 4.32 -13.08 20.03
C SER A 100 5.03 -12.13 19.05
N ALA A 101 5.84 -12.67 18.14
CA ALA A 101 6.53 -11.88 17.12
C ALA A 101 5.53 -11.19 16.18
N LEU A 102 4.51 -11.91 15.71
CA LEU A 102 3.45 -11.35 14.86
C LEU A 102 2.61 -10.27 15.57
N ALA A 103 2.31 -10.47 16.86
CA ALA A 103 1.62 -9.47 17.67
C ALA A 103 2.46 -8.18 17.80
N ASN A 104 3.75 -8.31 18.11
CA ASN A 104 4.68 -7.19 18.22
C ASN A 104 4.84 -6.45 16.88
N LEU A 105 5.01 -7.18 15.76
CA LEU A 105 5.07 -6.58 14.43
C LEU A 105 3.80 -5.79 14.09
N THR A 106 2.63 -6.37 14.37
CA THR A 106 1.34 -5.70 14.14
C THR A 106 1.25 -4.41 14.95
N GLN A 107 1.70 -4.44 16.20
CA GLN A 107 1.71 -3.27 17.07
C GLN A 107 2.67 -2.18 16.55
N SER A 108 3.93 -2.51 16.23
CA SER A 108 4.92 -1.54 15.75
C SER A 108 4.51 -0.92 14.41
N VAL A 109 3.93 -1.72 13.49
CA VAL A 109 3.43 -1.21 12.20
C VAL A 109 2.25 -0.25 12.41
N ASN A 110 1.29 -0.62 13.26
CA ASN A 110 0.14 0.24 13.55
C ASN A 110 0.54 1.53 14.27
N GLN A 111 1.57 1.49 15.12
CA GLN A 111 2.10 2.69 15.76
C GLN A 111 2.76 3.61 14.75
N SER A 112 3.61 3.06 13.87
CA SER A 112 4.27 3.83 12.80
C SER A 112 3.27 4.51 11.85
N GLN A 113 2.12 3.86 11.60
CA GLN A 113 1.04 4.44 10.79
C GLN A 113 0.26 5.57 11.47
N LYS A 114 0.34 5.71 12.79
CA LYS A 114 -0.30 6.81 13.54
C LYS A 114 0.59 8.05 13.63
N GLU A 115 1.91 7.86 13.51
CA GLU A 115 2.91 8.91 13.68
C GLU A 115 3.33 9.59 12.37
N GLY A 116 3.05 8.96 11.22
CA GLY A 116 3.31 9.51 9.87
C GLY A 116 2.06 10.09 9.22
#